data_AF-A0A926WW37-F1
#
_entry.id   AF-A0A926WW37-F1
#
_cell.length_a   1.000
_cell.length_b   1.000
_cell.length_c   1.000
_cell.angle_alpha   90.00
_cell.angle_beta   90.00
_cell.angle_gamma   90.00
#
_symmetry.space_group_name_H-M   'P 1'
#
loop_
_entity.id
_entity.type
_entity.pdbx_description
1 polymer ?
#
loop_
_entity_poly.entity_id
_entity_poly.type
_entity_poly.pdbx_seq_one_letter_code
_entity_poly.pdbx_strand_id
1 'polypeptide(L)'
;MVSTLDDTKRNAIAAKLADIKAVQQLLIEDEQLFLRASTDSEISQRIQDMLNDDQKNLGILDTVIVQYGIHKEPDRTVQQQVEMLREWIQGSELSLYEKVFQHELLKHQQVMTGLLIHKAAQRVGADVMAAIGPLNTINFENRAHQEQLKGILEILGVRELTGQDADQGIWARVQDAMAAFSGVVGSAVTQSSDKQDMNIQDVLRMDHNKVNVLFTELLQSGDQQKIEEYFGQIYKDLTAHAEAEEEVVYPRVRSFYGEEDTQELYDEQAEMKRLLEEIRAINPSASEFKDRVRQLSDIVMDHVRQEENTMFAAMRNNLSTVQTEELATQFKAAKSRIQQRFGGAKTGANV
;
A
#
# COMPACT_ATOMS: atom_id res chain seq x y z
N MET A 1 -24.39 35.29 -16.16
CA MET A 1 -24.81 33.88 -16.08
C MET A 1 -24.82 33.51 -14.61
N VAL A 2 -25.95 33.00 -14.10
CA VAL A 2 -26.02 32.45 -12.74
C VAL A 2 -25.42 31.05 -12.83
N SER A 3 -24.22 30.81 -12.28
CA SER A 3 -23.70 29.44 -12.21
C SER A 3 -24.61 28.64 -11.29
N THR A 4 -24.97 27.41 -11.71
CA THR A 4 -25.74 26.54 -10.83
C THR A 4 -24.87 26.04 -9.69
N LEU A 5 -25.48 25.58 -8.59
CA LEU A 5 -24.74 24.94 -7.49
C LEU A 5 -23.96 23.71 -7.96
N ASP A 6 -24.41 23.03 -9.03
CA ASP A 6 -23.72 21.89 -9.61
C ASP A 6 -22.45 22.33 -10.35
N ASP A 7 -22.54 23.41 -11.13
CA ASP A 7 -21.37 24.01 -11.80
C ASP A 7 -20.29 24.40 -10.79
N THR A 8 -20.67 25.03 -9.67
CA THR A 8 -19.70 25.45 -8.64
C THR A 8 -18.96 24.24 -8.04
N LYS A 9 -19.66 23.15 -7.74
CA LYS A 9 -19.05 21.92 -7.19
C LYS A 9 -18.10 21.26 -8.19
N ARG A 10 -18.52 21.15 -9.46
CA ARG A 10 -17.70 20.57 -10.52
C ARG A 10 -16.44 21.40 -10.80
N ASN A 11 -16.57 22.73 -10.80
CA ASN A 11 -15.43 23.64 -10.92
C ASN A 11 -14.44 23.48 -9.75
N ALA A 12 -14.92 23.23 -8.52
CA ALA A 12 -14.06 23.01 -7.37
C ALA A 12 -13.28 21.69 -7.46
N ILE A 13 -13.92 20.61 -7.92
CA ILE A 13 -13.22 19.34 -8.19
C ILE A 13 -12.18 19.51 -9.30
N ALA A 14 -12.51 20.21 -10.39
CA ALA A 14 -11.56 20.50 -11.47
C ALA A 14 -10.32 21.26 -10.98
N ALA A 15 -10.50 22.25 -10.10
CA ALA A 15 -9.38 22.97 -9.50
C ALA A 15 -8.48 22.04 -8.67
N LYS A 16 -9.07 21.15 -7.86
CA LYS A 16 -8.31 20.17 -7.07
C LYS A 16 -7.61 19.11 -7.92
N LEU A 17 -8.17 18.72 -9.07
CA LEU A 17 -7.48 17.87 -10.04
C LEU A 17 -6.25 18.58 -10.63
N ALA A 18 -6.36 19.87 -10.93
CA ALA A 18 -5.22 20.68 -11.37
C ALA A 18 -4.15 20.82 -10.27
N ASP A 19 -4.56 20.98 -9.01
CA ASP A 19 -3.64 21.00 -7.87
C ASP A 19 -2.85 19.69 -7.74
N ILE A 20 -3.52 18.54 -7.81
CA ILE A 20 -2.86 17.23 -7.77
C ILE A 20 -1.85 17.10 -8.91
N LYS A 21 -2.16 17.64 -10.09
CA LYS A 21 -1.25 17.58 -11.24
C LYS A 21 0.01 18.42 -11.04
N ALA A 22 -0.13 19.63 -10.51
CA ALA A 22 1.01 20.47 -10.18
C ALA A 22 1.91 19.81 -9.11
N VAL A 23 1.30 19.21 -8.09
CA VAL A 23 2.04 18.44 -7.07
C VAL A 23 2.70 17.20 -7.66
N GLN A 24 2.02 16.44 -8.53
CA GLN A 24 2.57 15.25 -9.20
C GLN A 24 3.83 15.58 -9.99
N GLN A 25 3.84 16.71 -10.69
CA GLN A 25 4.99 17.17 -11.46
C GLN A 25 6.18 17.51 -10.55
N LEU A 26 5.92 18.18 -9.43
CA LEU A 26 6.96 18.48 -8.44
C LEU A 26 7.54 17.20 -7.81
N LEU A 27 6.69 16.23 -7.45
CA LEU A 27 7.14 14.93 -6.91
C LEU A 27 8.12 14.23 -7.87
N ILE A 28 7.79 14.20 -9.18
CA ILE A 28 8.66 13.63 -10.22
C ILE A 28 9.99 14.40 -10.32
N GLU A 29 9.96 15.73 -10.25
CA GLU A 29 11.16 16.57 -10.25
C GLU A 29 12.07 16.25 -9.04
N ASP A 30 11.46 16.13 -7.85
CA ASP A 30 12.15 15.82 -6.60
C ASP A 30 12.80 14.43 -6.65
N GLU A 31 12.07 13.40 -7.07
CA GLU A 31 12.57 12.02 -7.17
C GLU A 31 13.77 11.93 -8.12
N GLN A 32 13.73 12.62 -9.26
CA GLN A 32 14.86 12.71 -10.18
C GLN A 32 16.07 13.39 -9.55
N LEU A 33 15.86 14.41 -8.71
CA LEU A 33 16.92 15.07 -7.96
C LEU A 33 17.52 14.13 -6.92
N PHE A 34 16.68 13.40 -6.17
CA PHE A 34 17.13 12.48 -5.15
C PHE A 34 17.93 11.32 -5.72
N LEU A 35 17.57 10.77 -6.88
CA LEU A 35 18.35 9.75 -7.58
C LEU A 35 19.76 10.21 -7.94
N ARG A 36 19.94 11.51 -8.23
CA ARG A 36 21.26 12.08 -8.51
C ARG A 36 22.07 12.38 -7.25
N ALA A 37 21.38 12.64 -6.14
CA ALA A 37 21.98 13.02 -4.86
C ALA A 37 22.29 11.81 -3.96
N SER A 38 21.51 10.75 -4.04
CA SER A 38 21.66 9.55 -3.22
C SER A 38 22.82 8.68 -3.70
N THR A 39 23.68 8.28 -2.76
CA THR A 39 24.76 7.30 -2.98
C THR A 39 24.39 5.90 -2.49
N ASP A 40 23.23 5.74 -1.85
CA ASP A 40 22.74 4.48 -1.31
C ASP A 40 21.91 3.74 -2.36
N SER A 41 22.32 2.53 -2.72
CA SER A 41 21.69 1.75 -3.78
C SER A 41 20.26 1.30 -3.44
N GLU A 42 19.97 1.03 -2.16
CA GLU A 42 18.63 0.61 -1.75
C GLU A 42 17.66 1.80 -1.81
N ILE A 43 18.08 2.95 -1.27
CA ILE A 43 17.29 4.19 -1.35
C ILE A 43 17.08 4.58 -2.81
N SER A 44 18.13 4.55 -3.62
CA SER A 44 18.03 4.90 -5.04
C SER A 44 17.10 3.96 -5.80
N GLN A 45 17.10 2.65 -5.52
CA GLN A 45 16.16 1.73 -6.14
C GLN A 45 14.71 2.04 -5.76
N ARG A 46 14.42 2.27 -4.47
CA ARG A 46 13.07 2.62 -4.00
C ARG A 46 12.56 3.91 -4.64
N ILE A 47 13.41 4.94 -4.71
CA ILE A 47 13.06 6.20 -5.37
C ILE A 47 12.86 5.99 -6.88
N GLN A 48 13.63 5.12 -7.51
CA GLN A 48 13.47 4.82 -8.93
C GLN A 48 12.13 4.12 -9.22
N ASP A 49 11.70 3.22 -8.35
CA ASP A 49 10.41 2.55 -8.45
C ASP A 49 9.26 3.55 -8.27
N MET A 50 9.32 4.40 -7.23
CA MET A 50 8.36 5.48 -7.01
C MET A 50 8.28 6.44 -8.20
N LEU A 51 9.42 6.81 -8.79
CA LEU A 51 9.49 7.66 -9.98
C LEU A 51 8.80 7.03 -11.20
N ASN A 52 8.94 5.72 -11.39
CA ASN A 52 8.29 5.02 -12.50
C ASN A 52 6.76 5.04 -12.33
N ASP A 53 6.29 4.77 -11.11
CA ASP A 53 4.87 4.82 -10.77
C ASP A 53 4.32 6.25 -10.91
N ASP A 54 5.06 7.26 -10.46
CA ASP A 54 4.67 8.67 -10.52
C ASP A 54 4.59 9.20 -11.95
N GLN A 55 5.51 8.80 -12.83
CA GLN A 55 5.45 9.12 -14.26
C GLN A 55 4.22 8.51 -14.94
N LYS A 56 3.89 7.26 -14.60
CA LYS A 56 2.66 6.60 -15.06
C LYS A 56 1.42 7.30 -14.51
N ASN A 57 1.44 7.69 -13.23
CA ASN A 57 0.36 8.39 -12.56
C ASN A 57 0.08 9.77 -13.17
N LEU A 58 1.09 10.49 -13.64
CA LEU A 58 0.89 11.73 -14.38
C LEU A 58 0.05 11.51 -15.65
N GLY A 59 0.31 10.43 -16.40
CA GLY A 59 -0.48 10.07 -17.58
C GLY A 59 -1.93 9.65 -17.25
N ILE A 60 -2.13 8.93 -16.15
CA ILE A 60 -3.47 8.61 -15.63
C ILE A 60 -4.22 9.89 -15.25
N LEU A 61 -3.54 10.81 -14.57
CA LEU A 61 -4.13 12.07 -14.13
C LEU A 61 -4.52 12.97 -15.30
N ASP A 62 -3.69 13.04 -16.34
CA ASP A 62 -4.04 13.72 -17.59
C ASP A 62 -5.30 13.13 -18.23
N THR A 63 -5.40 11.80 -18.25
CA THR A 63 -6.60 11.12 -18.74
C THR A 63 -7.84 11.47 -17.89
N VAL A 64 -7.71 11.47 -16.57
CA VAL A 64 -8.79 11.86 -15.65
C VAL A 64 -9.24 13.30 -15.91
N ILE A 65 -8.30 14.24 -16.03
CA ILE A 65 -8.61 15.66 -16.28
C ILE A 65 -9.34 15.83 -17.62
N VAL A 66 -8.90 15.14 -18.67
CA VAL A 66 -9.56 15.17 -19.98
C VAL A 66 -10.97 14.57 -19.91
N GLN A 67 -11.13 13.41 -19.27
CA GLN A 67 -12.43 12.76 -19.10
C GLN A 67 -13.39 13.58 -18.23
N TYR A 68 -12.86 14.30 -17.24
CA TYR A 68 -13.63 15.20 -16.40
C TYR A 68 -14.25 16.37 -17.21
N GLY A 69 -13.55 16.83 -18.26
CA GLY A 69 -14.05 17.79 -19.23
C GLY A 69 -14.08 19.26 -18.78
N ILE A 70 -13.75 19.55 -17.52
CA ILE A 70 -13.59 20.92 -17.02
C ILE A 70 -12.12 21.15 -16.70
N HIS A 71 -11.50 22.08 -17.44
CA HIS A 71 -10.09 22.44 -17.26
C HIS A 71 -9.96 23.67 -16.36
N LYS A 72 -9.07 23.57 -15.38
CA LYS A 72 -8.69 24.65 -14.47
C LYS A 72 -7.18 24.70 -14.34
N GLU A 73 -6.71 25.88 -13.97
CA GLU A 73 -5.36 26.04 -13.44
C GLU A 73 -5.34 25.67 -11.95
N PRO A 74 -4.19 25.22 -11.42
CA PRO A 74 -4.03 24.99 -9.99
C PRO A 74 -4.35 26.26 -9.19
N ASP A 75 -4.84 26.10 -7.96
CA ASP A 75 -5.09 27.20 -7.04
C ASP A 75 -3.81 28.02 -6.82
N ARG A 76 -3.93 29.35 -6.76
CA ARG A 76 -2.77 30.26 -6.60
C ARG A 76 -1.88 29.89 -5.41
N THR A 77 -2.48 29.45 -4.30
CA THR A 77 -1.74 29.05 -3.09
C THR A 77 -0.94 27.76 -3.33
N VAL A 78 -1.46 26.83 -4.13
CA VAL A 78 -0.75 25.61 -4.52
C VAL A 78 0.40 25.95 -5.47
N GLN A 79 0.18 26.84 -6.44
CA GLN A 79 1.26 27.31 -7.31
C GLN A 79 2.41 27.94 -6.51
N GLN A 80 2.08 28.78 -5.51
CA GLN A 80 3.07 29.41 -4.63
C GLN A 80 3.79 28.37 -3.76
N GLN A 81 3.06 27.39 -3.23
CA GLN A 81 3.65 26.30 -2.45
C GLN A 81 4.61 25.46 -3.29
N VAL A 82 4.22 25.09 -4.52
CA VAL A 82 5.04 24.32 -5.46
C VAL A 82 6.34 25.07 -5.78
N GLU A 83 6.26 26.35 -6.09
CA GLU A 83 7.46 27.13 -6.42
C GLU A 83 8.39 27.28 -5.21
N MET A 84 7.84 27.57 -4.03
CA MET A 84 8.63 27.66 -2.80
C MET A 84 9.35 26.34 -2.48
N LEU A 85 8.65 25.21 -2.57
CA LEU A 85 9.25 23.90 -2.30
C LEU A 85 10.27 23.50 -3.36
N ARG A 86 10.02 23.84 -4.63
CA ARG A 86 10.99 23.66 -5.72
C ARG A 86 12.29 24.40 -5.41
N GLU A 87 12.22 25.67 -5.01
CA GLU A 87 13.40 26.46 -4.63
C GLU A 87 14.15 25.81 -3.45
N TRP A 88 13.45 25.37 -2.41
CA TRP A 88 14.04 24.73 -1.24
C TRP A 88 14.71 23.40 -1.57
N ILE A 89 14.06 22.54 -2.35
CA ILE A 89 14.55 21.20 -2.69
C ILE A 89 15.72 21.28 -3.69
N GLN A 90 15.69 22.21 -4.64
CA GLN A 90 16.81 22.44 -5.56
C GLN A 90 17.98 23.15 -4.90
N GLY A 91 17.73 23.95 -3.86
CA GLY A 91 18.74 24.65 -3.09
C GLY A 91 19.69 23.72 -2.33
N SER A 92 20.75 24.30 -1.77
CA SER A 92 21.73 23.60 -0.93
C SER A 92 21.47 23.76 0.57
N GLU A 93 20.41 24.47 0.96
CA GLU A 93 20.12 24.76 2.36
C GLU A 93 19.61 23.54 3.12
N LEU A 94 18.85 22.68 2.44
CA LEU A 94 18.31 21.45 3.01
C LEU A 94 19.27 20.27 2.78
N SER A 95 19.38 19.41 3.79
CA SER A 95 20.02 18.11 3.64
C SER A 95 19.16 17.16 2.79
N LEU A 96 19.72 16.02 2.36
CA LEU A 96 18.93 15.02 1.63
C LEU A 96 17.78 14.48 2.49
N TYR A 97 18.00 14.29 3.79
CA TYR A 97 16.93 13.91 4.73
C TYR A 97 15.80 14.93 4.74
N GLU A 98 16.12 16.21 4.91
CA GLU A 98 15.12 17.28 4.98
C GLU A 98 14.35 17.43 3.67
N LYS A 99 15.02 17.27 2.53
CA LYS A 99 14.38 17.27 1.20
C LYS A 99 13.40 16.12 1.03
N VAL A 100 13.81 14.90 1.38
CA VAL A 100 12.93 13.72 1.34
C VAL A 100 11.77 13.89 2.32
N PHE A 101 11.97 14.60 3.44
CA PHE A 101 10.90 14.89 4.41
C PHE A 101 9.85 15.82 3.80
N GLN A 102 10.27 16.90 3.12
CA GLN A 102 9.34 17.76 2.39
C GLN A 102 8.59 17.00 1.29
N HIS A 103 9.26 16.10 0.59
CA HIS A 103 8.66 15.24 -0.41
C HIS A 103 7.59 14.30 0.19
N GLU A 104 7.84 13.71 1.36
CA GLU A 104 6.84 12.90 2.06
C GLU A 104 5.59 13.72 2.42
N LEU A 105 5.76 14.95 2.91
CA LEU A 105 4.64 15.85 3.21
C LEU A 105 3.82 16.19 1.95
N LEU A 106 4.49 16.42 0.81
CA LEU A 106 3.83 16.63 -0.49
C LEU A 106 3.03 15.39 -0.92
N LYS A 107 3.62 14.20 -0.76
CA LYS A 107 2.97 12.93 -1.06
C LYS A 107 1.72 12.76 -0.20
N HIS A 108 1.81 13.06 1.09
CA HIS A 108 0.68 13.06 2.03
C HIS A 108 -0.44 14.01 1.60
N GLN A 109 -0.09 15.25 1.24
CA GLN A 109 -1.04 16.23 0.73
C GLN A 109 -1.77 15.71 -0.51
N GLN A 110 -1.05 15.03 -1.42
CA GLN A 110 -1.63 14.49 -2.64
C GLN A 110 -2.64 13.36 -2.34
N VAL A 111 -2.30 12.43 -1.44
CA VAL A 111 -3.20 11.36 -0.97
C VAL A 111 -4.48 11.96 -0.37
N MET A 112 -4.34 12.92 0.56
CA MET A 112 -5.49 13.53 1.21
C MET A 112 -6.38 14.28 0.21
N THR A 113 -5.78 14.97 -0.76
CA THR A 113 -6.53 15.68 -1.81
C THR A 113 -7.29 14.71 -2.70
N GLY A 114 -6.66 13.61 -3.13
CA GLY A 114 -7.32 12.60 -3.97
C GLY A 114 -8.47 11.88 -3.25
N LEU A 115 -8.35 11.61 -1.95
CA LEU A 115 -9.44 11.07 -1.13
C LEU A 115 -10.60 12.06 -1.02
N LEU A 116 -10.31 13.35 -0.83
CA LEU A 116 -11.33 14.40 -0.78
C LEU A 116 -12.06 14.54 -2.12
N ILE A 117 -11.34 14.48 -3.25
CA ILE A 117 -11.95 14.48 -4.59
C ILE A 117 -12.89 13.29 -4.74
N HIS A 118 -12.47 12.09 -4.35
CA HIS A 118 -13.31 10.89 -4.39
C HIS A 118 -14.60 11.08 -3.57
N LYS A 119 -14.49 11.55 -2.33
CA LYS A 119 -15.66 11.80 -1.46
C LYS A 119 -16.56 12.92 -1.98
N ALA A 120 -15.99 13.96 -2.58
CA ALA A 120 -16.76 15.03 -3.20
C ALA A 120 -17.53 14.49 -4.41
N ALA A 121 -16.90 13.69 -5.27
CA ALA A 121 -17.54 13.13 -6.45
C ALA A 121 -18.75 12.24 -6.11
N GLN A 122 -18.69 11.47 -5.01
CA GLN A 122 -19.82 10.69 -4.50
C GLN A 122 -21.06 11.54 -4.20
N ARG A 123 -20.87 12.84 -3.88
CA ARG A 123 -21.94 13.79 -3.58
C ARG A 123 -22.39 14.61 -4.80
N VAL A 124 -21.59 14.66 -5.86
CA VAL A 124 -21.90 15.46 -7.06
C VAL A 124 -22.70 14.64 -8.07
N GLY A 125 -22.23 13.45 -8.44
CA GLY A 125 -22.94 12.65 -9.45
C GLY A 125 -22.18 11.41 -9.90
N ALA A 126 -22.92 10.44 -10.46
CA ALA A 126 -22.36 9.18 -10.95
C ALA A 126 -21.43 9.38 -12.16
N ASP A 127 -21.71 10.38 -13.00
CA ASP A 127 -20.87 10.77 -14.13
C ASP A 127 -19.51 11.31 -13.67
N VAL A 128 -19.50 12.12 -12.61
CA VAL A 128 -18.29 12.63 -11.96
C VAL A 128 -17.48 11.48 -11.35
N MET A 129 -18.15 10.56 -10.65
CA MET A 129 -17.51 9.34 -10.10
C MET A 129 -16.86 8.48 -11.19
N ALA A 130 -17.52 8.31 -12.33
CA ALA A 130 -16.98 7.56 -13.45
C ALA A 130 -15.73 8.24 -14.03
N ALA A 131 -15.76 9.56 -14.20
CA ALA A 131 -14.64 10.32 -14.75
C ALA A 131 -13.39 10.30 -13.85
N ILE A 132 -13.56 10.28 -12.53
CA ILE A 132 -12.43 10.24 -11.58
C ILE A 132 -12.00 8.82 -11.19
N GLY A 133 -12.67 7.77 -11.69
CA GLY A 133 -12.39 6.37 -11.32
C GLY A 133 -10.91 5.98 -11.37
N PRO A 134 -10.15 6.36 -12.43
CA PRO A 134 -8.72 6.06 -12.51
C PRO A 134 -7.85 6.72 -11.42
N LEU A 135 -8.33 7.77 -10.76
CA LEU A 135 -7.63 8.44 -9.64
C LEU A 135 -7.42 7.51 -8.44
N ASN A 136 -8.21 6.44 -8.31
CA ASN A 136 -8.04 5.46 -7.23
C ASN A 136 -6.69 4.73 -7.30
N THR A 137 -6.18 4.48 -8.52
CA THR A 137 -4.84 3.89 -8.72
C THR A 137 -3.76 4.79 -8.12
N ILE A 138 -3.81 6.08 -8.46
CA ILE A 138 -2.88 7.10 -7.96
C ILE A 138 -2.94 7.16 -6.42
N ASN A 139 -4.15 7.17 -5.84
CA ASN A 139 -4.32 7.20 -4.38
C ASN A 139 -3.71 5.97 -3.68
N PHE A 140 -3.78 4.80 -4.30
CA PHE A 140 -3.26 3.57 -3.74
C PHE A 140 -1.74 3.50 -3.83
N GLU A 141 -1.18 3.78 -5.01
CA GLU A 141 0.27 3.82 -5.23
C GLU A 141 0.92 4.87 -4.30
N ASN A 142 0.33 6.07 -4.21
CA ASN A 142 0.84 7.12 -3.32
C ASN A 142 0.88 6.71 -1.84
N ARG A 143 -0.09 5.92 -1.36
CA ARG A 143 -0.07 5.40 0.02
C ARG A 143 1.07 4.41 0.24
N ALA A 144 1.34 3.55 -0.74
CA ALA A 144 2.48 2.64 -0.69
C ALA A 144 3.80 3.44 -0.64
N HIS A 145 3.92 4.50 -1.44
CA HIS A 145 5.10 5.38 -1.46
C HIS A 145 5.32 6.04 -0.08
N GLN A 146 4.26 6.48 0.61
CA GLN A 146 4.41 7.07 1.95
C GLN A 146 5.04 6.13 2.96
N GLU A 147 4.70 4.84 2.94
CA GLU A 147 5.33 3.86 3.83
C GLU A 147 6.79 3.61 3.48
N GLN A 148 7.13 3.57 2.19
CA GLN A 148 8.53 3.48 1.75
C GLN A 148 9.34 4.72 2.16
N LEU A 149 8.75 5.92 2.00
CA LEU A 149 9.38 7.19 2.37
C LEU A 149 9.68 7.27 3.87
N LYS A 150 8.81 6.74 4.74
CA LYS A 150 9.11 6.64 6.18
C LYS A 150 10.38 5.83 6.46
N GLY A 151 10.55 4.70 5.78
CA GLY A 151 11.77 3.89 5.89
C GLY A 151 13.01 4.64 5.40
N ILE A 152 12.91 5.32 4.25
CA ILE A 152 14.01 6.17 3.72
C ILE A 152 14.35 7.29 4.72
N LEU A 153 13.35 7.96 5.28
CA LEU A 153 13.53 9.03 6.26
C LEU A 153 14.21 8.55 7.52
N GLU A 154 13.91 7.35 8.00
CA GLU A 154 14.60 6.77 9.15
C GLU A 154 16.07 6.52 8.84
N ILE A 155 16.38 5.91 7.69
CA ILE A 155 17.78 5.65 7.29
C ILE A 155 18.56 6.97 7.15
N LEU A 156 18.02 7.93 6.40
CA LEU A 156 18.67 9.21 6.17
C LEU A 156 18.78 10.02 7.47
N GLY A 157 17.74 10.03 8.30
CA GLY A 157 17.70 10.78 9.55
C GLY A 157 18.66 10.21 10.61
N VAL A 158 18.73 8.88 10.77
CA VAL A 158 19.71 8.27 11.68
C VAL A 158 21.13 8.58 11.23
N ARG A 159 21.41 8.45 9.93
CA ARG A 159 22.72 8.80 9.36
C ARG A 159 23.08 10.26 9.60
N GLU A 160 22.15 11.18 9.38
CA GLU A 160 22.38 12.60 9.60
C GLU A 160 22.63 12.94 11.07
N LEU A 161 21.81 12.39 11.98
CA LEU A 161 21.87 12.72 13.40
C LEU A 161 23.05 12.07 14.13
N THR A 162 23.50 10.90 13.67
CA THR A 162 24.49 10.07 14.39
C THR A 162 25.79 9.84 13.62
N GLY A 163 25.79 10.05 12.30
CA GLY A 163 26.89 9.65 11.41
C GLY A 163 27.02 8.13 11.21
N GLN A 164 26.05 7.33 11.66
CA GLN A 164 26.05 5.88 11.59
C GLN A 164 24.86 5.38 10.77
N ASP A 165 24.99 4.19 10.18
CA ASP A 165 23.85 3.51 9.56
C ASP A 165 22.80 3.14 10.60
N ALA A 166 21.53 3.20 10.21
CA ALA A 166 20.44 2.68 11.01
C ALA A 166 20.64 1.17 11.21
N ASP A 167 20.54 0.69 12.46
CA ASP A 167 20.64 -0.74 12.79
C ASP A 167 19.65 -1.56 11.95
N GLN A 168 20.09 -2.72 11.43
CA GLN A 168 19.25 -3.62 10.62
C GLN A 168 17.93 -4.04 11.31
N GLY A 169 17.87 -3.99 12.65
CA GLY A 169 16.68 -4.30 13.45
C GLY A 169 15.53 -3.31 13.30
N ILE A 170 15.72 -2.21 12.58
CA ILE A 170 14.68 -1.20 12.30
C ILE A 170 13.67 -1.66 11.23
N TRP A 171 14.01 -2.64 10.39
CA TRP A 171 13.04 -3.31 9.52
C TRP A 171 11.92 -4.01 10.33
N ALA A 172 12.20 -4.37 11.58
CA ALA A 172 11.20 -4.84 12.53
C ALA A 172 10.15 -3.76 12.89
N ARG A 173 10.48 -2.45 12.79
CA ARG A 173 9.50 -1.37 13.02
C ARG A 173 8.64 -1.07 11.80
N VAL A 174 9.15 -1.28 10.58
CA VAL A 174 8.31 -1.30 9.37
C VAL A 174 7.33 -2.47 9.44
N GLN A 175 7.79 -3.64 9.94
CA GLN A 175 6.90 -4.73 10.33
C GLN A 175 5.94 -4.36 11.47
N ASP A 176 6.36 -3.62 12.51
CA ASP A 176 5.47 -3.18 13.62
C ASP A 176 4.45 -2.13 13.18
N ALA A 177 4.79 -1.23 12.25
CA ALA A 177 3.87 -0.29 11.63
C ALA A 177 2.87 -1.04 10.74
N MET A 178 3.33 -2.05 9.98
CA MET A 178 2.45 -2.96 9.25
C MET A 178 1.63 -3.89 10.17
N ALA A 179 2.11 -4.20 11.38
CA ALA A 179 1.40 -4.98 12.40
C ALA A 179 0.36 -4.13 13.16
N ALA A 180 0.63 -2.84 13.36
CA ALA A 180 -0.35 -1.86 13.81
C ALA A 180 -1.48 -1.72 12.77
N PHE A 181 -1.17 -1.83 11.48
CA PHE A 181 -2.15 -1.91 10.39
C PHE A 181 -2.89 -3.26 10.31
N SER A 182 -2.29 -4.37 10.77
CA SER A 182 -2.96 -5.67 10.89
C SER A 182 -3.83 -5.81 12.15
N GLY A 183 -3.95 -4.75 12.97
CA GLY A 183 -4.81 -4.74 14.17
C GLY A 183 -4.32 -5.61 15.32
N VAL A 184 -3.02 -5.94 15.36
CA VAL A 184 -2.44 -6.73 16.44
C VAL A 184 -1.25 -5.98 17.01
N VAL A 185 -1.51 -4.91 17.77
CA VAL A 185 -0.86 -4.57 19.07
C VAL A 185 -1.63 -3.39 19.68
N GLY A 186 -2.14 -3.57 20.89
CA GLY A 186 -2.32 -2.50 21.88
C GLY A 186 -3.56 -1.62 21.78
N SER A 187 -4.65 -2.07 22.42
CA SER A 187 -5.69 -1.17 22.95
C SER A 187 -5.09 -0.13 23.90
N ALA A 188 -4.65 1.03 23.37
CA ALA A 188 -4.64 2.33 24.06
C ALA A 188 -4.00 3.38 23.14
N VAL A 189 -4.69 4.52 22.97
CA VAL A 189 -4.27 5.73 22.22
C VAL A 189 -4.38 5.53 20.70
N THR A 190 -5.50 5.84 20.04
CA THR A 190 -6.12 7.16 19.94
C THR A 190 -7.66 7.04 19.82
N GLN A 191 -8.38 7.63 20.77
CA GLN A 191 -9.80 7.95 20.59
C GLN A 191 -9.91 9.41 20.15
N SER A 192 -10.16 9.66 18.87
CA SER A 192 -11.00 10.78 18.40
C SER A 192 -11.16 10.83 16.88
N SER A 193 -12.43 10.88 16.48
CA SER A 193 -13.06 11.28 15.20
C SER A 193 -12.86 10.40 13.95
N ASP A 194 -14.00 9.87 13.48
CA ASP A 194 -14.31 9.30 12.18
C ASP A 194 -13.64 7.97 11.79
N LYS A 195 -14.11 6.88 12.41
CA LYS A 195 -14.04 5.53 11.79
C LYS A 195 -14.78 5.56 10.44
N GLN A 196 -14.03 5.71 9.35
CA GLN A 196 -14.23 4.79 8.24
C GLN A 196 -13.73 3.44 8.73
N ASP A 197 -14.63 2.58 9.17
CA ASP A 197 -14.28 1.19 9.39
C ASP A 197 -13.86 0.62 8.03
N MET A 198 -12.64 0.09 7.96
CA MET A 198 -12.12 -0.49 6.72
C MET A 198 -13.00 -1.67 6.31
N ASN A 199 -13.34 -1.76 5.03
CA ASN A 199 -14.09 -2.92 4.53
C ASN A 199 -13.16 -4.12 4.31
N ILE A 200 -13.73 -5.31 4.13
CA ILE A 200 -12.95 -6.54 3.97
C ILE A 200 -11.96 -6.46 2.80
N GLN A 201 -12.36 -5.89 1.67
CA GLN A 201 -11.49 -5.76 0.50
C GLN A 201 -10.28 -4.87 0.80
N ASP A 202 -10.45 -3.79 1.56
CA ASP A 202 -9.33 -2.94 1.98
C ASP A 202 -8.33 -3.72 2.84
N VAL A 203 -8.83 -4.56 3.74
CA VAL A 203 -7.98 -5.37 4.64
C VAL A 203 -7.22 -6.45 3.89
N LEU A 204 -7.87 -7.16 2.98
CA LEU A 204 -7.24 -8.20 2.17
C LEU A 204 -6.16 -7.59 1.25
N ARG A 205 -6.44 -6.46 0.59
CA ARG A 205 -5.41 -5.75 -0.22
C ARG A 205 -4.18 -5.36 0.57
N MET A 206 -4.36 -4.95 1.82
CA MET A 206 -3.21 -4.62 2.66
C MET A 206 -2.33 -5.83 2.93
N ASP A 207 -2.94 -6.99 3.20
CA ASP A 207 -2.21 -8.24 3.36
C ASP A 207 -1.51 -8.66 2.06
N HIS A 208 -2.19 -8.54 0.92
CA HIS A 208 -1.62 -8.83 -0.41
C HIS A 208 -0.41 -7.96 -0.73
N ASN A 209 -0.53 -6.65 -0.50
CA ASN A 209 0.57 -5.71 -0.68
C ASN A 209 1.75 -6.05 0.23
N LYS A 210 1.46 -6.33 1.51
CA LYS A 210 2.49 -6.69 2.49
C LYS A 210 3.28 -7.91 2.02
N VAL A 211 2.62 -8.98 1.59
CA VAL A 211 3.33 -10.18 1.15
C VAL A 211 4.09 -9.95 -0.16
N ASN A 212 3.55 -9.17 -1.10
CA ASN A 212 4.23 -8.81 -2.34
C ASN A 212 5.54 -8.04 -2.08
N VAL A 213 5.51 -7.08 -1.14
CA VAL A 213 6.72 -6.38 -0.70
C VAL A 213 7.70 -7.37 -0.08
N LEU A 214 7.27 -8.23 0.84
CA LEU A 214 8.16 -9.21 1.48
C LEU A 214 8.80 -10.17 0.47
N PHE A 215 8.07 -10.62 -0.57
CA PHE A 215 8.65 -11.42 -1.65
C PHE A 215 9.74 -10.65 -2.39
N THR A 216 9.47 -9.39 -2.75
CA THR A 216 10.42 -8.53 -3.45
C THR A 216 11.71 -8.35 -2.65
N GLU A 217 11.58 -7.99 -1.37
CA GLU A 217 12.71 -7.77 -0.46
C GLU A 217 13.53 -9.06 -0.25
N LEU A 218 12.87 -10.21 -0.06
CA LEU A 218 13.55 -11.50 0.08
C LEU A 218 14.35 -11.85 -1.18
N LEU A 219 13.73 -11.73 -2.35
CA LEU A 219 14.35 -12.11 -3.61
C LEU A 219 15.55 -11.22 -3.95
N GLN A 220 15.48 -9.93 -3.60
CA GLN A 220 16.54 -8.96 -3.83
C GLN A 220 17.65 -9.01 -2.76
N SER A 221 17.37 -9.44 -1.54
CA SER A 221 18.35 -9.44 -0.45
C SER A 221 19.55 -10.35 -0.72
N GLY A 222 20.77 -9.85 -0.54
CA GLY A 222 21.99 -10.67 -0.46
C GLY A 222 22.34 -11.11 0.97
N ASP A 223 21.61 -10.61 1.96
CA ASP A 223 21.83 -10.87 3.38
C ASP A 223 21.02 -12.09 3.83
N GLN A 224 21.73 -13.11 4.29
CA GLN A 224 21.16 -14.38 4.73
C GLN A 224 20.18 -14.22 5.90
N GLN A 225 20.50 -13.35 6.86
CA GLN A 225 19.65 -13.15 8.02
C GLN A 225 18.34 -12.49 7.60
N LYS A 226 18.40 -11.49 6.72
CA LYS A 226 17.20 -10.85 6.16
C LYS A 226 16.34 -11.83 5.36
N ILE A 227 16.95 -12.71 4.56
CA ILE A 227 16.21 -13.75 3.81
C ILE A 227 15.41 -14.65 4.77
N GLU A 228 16.04 -15.09 5.86
CA GLU A 228 15.40 -15.90 6.90
C GLU A 228 14.25 -15.16 7.59
N GLU A 229 14.46 -13.90 7.94
CA GLU A 229 13.46 -13.05 8.59
C GLU A 229 12.26 -12.78 7.66
N TYR A 230 12.50 -12.40 6.40
CA TYR A 230 11.44 -12.17 5.42
C TYR A 230 10.66 -13.44 5.14
N PHE A 231 11.33 -14.57 4.94
CA PHE A 231 10.63 -15.84 4.71
C PHE A 231 9.79 -16.24 5.93
N GLY A 232 10.34 -16.10 7.13
CA GLY A 232 9.62 -16.37 8.38
C GLY A 232 8.37 -15.50 8.52
N GLN A 233 8.41 -14.26 8.02
CA GLN A 233 7.24 -13.38 8.00
C GLN A 233 6.23 -13.78 6.92
N ILE A 234 6.68 -14.05 5.69
CA ILE A 234 5.84 -14.53 4.57
C ILE A 234 5.07 -15.78 4.99
N TYR A 235 5.77 -16.74 5.60
CA TYR A 235 5.18 -17.99 6.08
C TYR A 235 4.04 -17.73 7.08
N LYS A 236 4.27 -16.86 8.07
CA LYS A 236 3.25 -16.55 9.08
C LYS A 236 2.06 -15.78 8.48
N ASP A 237 2.35 -14.77 7.66
CA ASP A 237 1.33 -13.89 7.10
C ASP A 237 0.43 -14.63 6.11
N LEU A 238 1.01 -15.38 5.16
CA LEU A 238 0.23 -16.16 4.20
C LEU A 238 -0.60 -17.25 4.89
N THR A 239 -0.02 -17.98 5.84
CA THR A 239 -0.77 -19.03 6.53
C THR A 239 -1.94 -18.46 7.32
N ALA A 240 -1.72 -17.36 8.06
CA ALA A 240 -2.79 -16.73 8.84
C ALA A 240 -3.85 -16.04 7.98
N HIS A 241 -3.45 -15.45 6.85
CA HIS A 241 -4.35 -14.84 5.89
C HIS A 241 -5.24 -15.90 5.25
N ALA A 242 -4.65 -16.92 4.63
CA ALA A 242 -5.40 -17.99 3.97
C ALA A 242 -6.36 -18.71 4.94
N GLU A 243 -5.90 -19.13 6.12
CA GLU A 243 -6.80 -19.75 7.11
C GLU A 243 -7.97 -18.82 7.54
N ALA A 244 -7.74 -17.50 7.61
CA ALA A 244 -8.80 -16.56 7.96
C ALA A 244 -9.80 -16.35 6.81
N GLU A 245 -9.36 -16.39 5.55
CA GLU A 245 -10.24 -16.35 4.38
C GLU A 245 -11.10 -17.59 4.29
N GLU A 246 -10.48 -18.77 4.44
CA GLU A 246 -11.15 -20.06 4.46
C GLU A 246 -12.23 -20.15 5.55
N GLU A 247 -11.98 -19.55 6.72
CA GLU A 247 -12.91 -19.56 7.86
C GLU A 247 -14.02 -18.52 7.74
N VAL A 248 -13.73 -17.33 7.22
CA VAL A 248 -14.62 -16.17 7.32
C VAL A 248 -15.13 -15.70 5.95
N VAL A 249 -14.24 -15.55 4.98
CA VAL A 249 -14.52 -14.87 3.70
C VAL A 249 -15.17 -15.83 2.71
N TYR A 250 -14.56 -16.96 2.44
CA TYR A 250 -15.02 -17.92 1.43
C TYR A 250 -16.44 -18.46 1.73
N PRO A 251 -16.79 -18.84 2.98
CA PRO A 251 -18.16 -19.23 3.30
C PRO A 251 -19.19 -18.12 3.01
N ARG A 252 -18.78 -16.85 3.18
CA ARG A 252 -19.67 -15.71 3.00
C ARG A 252 -19.92 -15.38 1.54
N VAL A 253 -18.93 -15.57 0.67
CA VAL A 253 -19.03 -15.24 -0.76
C VAL A 253 -19.56 -16.40 -1.61
N ARG A 254 -19.45 -17.65 -1.14
CA ARG A 254 -19.75 -18.86 -1.92
C ARG A 254 -21.07 -18.83 -2.68
N SER A 255 -22.12 -18.28 -2.07
CA SER A 255 -23.47 -18.25 -2.66
C SER A 255 -23.62 -17.28 -3.84
N PHE A 256 -22.75 -16.28 -3.97
CA PHE A 256 -22.85 -15.26 -5.02
C PHE A 256 -21.60 -15.11 -5.88
N TYR A 257 -20.44 -15.59 -5.43
CA TYR A 257 -19.22 -15.67 -6.24
C TYR A 257 -19.25 -16.92 -7.14
N GLY A 258 -19.78 -18.03 -6.63
CA GLY A 258 -19.88 -19.30 -7.36
C GLY A 258 -19.23 -20.44 -6.57
N GLU A 259 -19.83 -21.64 -6.60
CA GLU A 259 -19.30 -22.79 -5.87
C GLU A 259 -17.96 -23.27 -6.45
N GLU A 260 -17.88 -23.37 -7.78
CA GLU A 260 -16.67 -23.77 -8.52
C GLU A 260 -15.56 -22.73 -8.34
N ASP A 261 -15.85 -21.44 -8.56
CA ASP A 261 -14.86 -20.36 -8.40
C ASP A 261 -14.35 -20.24 -6.96
N THR A 262 -15.21 -20.45 -5.96
CA THR A 262 -14.76 -20.47 -4.55
C THR A 262 -13.94 -21.71 -4.24
N GLN A 263 -14.25 -22.87 -4.86
CA GLN A 263 -13.49 -24.10 -4.66
C GLN A 263 -12.08 -24.00 -5.26
N GLU A 264 -11.94 -23.34 -6.41
CA GLU A 264 -10.63 -23.05 -7.01
C GLU A 264 -9.72 -22.28 -6.05
N LEU A 265 -10.23 -21.22 -5.41
CA LEU A 265 -9.47 -20.46 -4.39
C LEU A 265 -9.00 -21.34 -3.23
N TYR A 266 -9.85 -22.24 -2.71
CA TYR A 266 -9.44 -23.21 -1.68
C TYR A 266 -8.31 -24.14 -2.16
N ASP A 267 -8.39 -24.61 -3.41
CA ASP A 267 -7.42 -25.54 -3.97
C ASP A 267 -6.06 -24.85 -4.21
N GLU A 268 -6.06 -23.60 -4.68
CA GLU A 268 -4.88 -22.75 -4.79
C GLU A 268 -4.23 -22.49 -3.43
N GLN A 269 -5.02 -22.14 -2.41
CA GLN A 269 -4.51 -21.94 -1.05
C GLN A 269 -3.91 -23.21 -0.45
N ALA A 270 -4.50 -24.37 -0.74
CA ALA A 270 -3.92 -25.65 -0.35
C ALA A 270 -2.57 -25.90 -1.04
N GLU A 271 -2.42 -25.54 -2.31
CA GLU A 271 -1.15 -25.62 -3.02
C GLU A 271 -0.09 -24.67 -2.44
N MET A 272 -0.45 -23.42 -2.21
CA MET A 272 0.44 -22.42 -1.59
C MET A 272 0.94 -22.88 -0.21
N LYS A 273 0.05 -23.42 0.64
CA LYS A 273 0.41 -23.96 1.95
C LYS A 273 1.37 -25.14 1.87
N ARG A 274 1.18 -26.06 0.90
CA ARG A 274 2.14 -27.15 0.66
C ARG A 274 3.52 -26.62 0.28
N LEU A 275 3.57 -25.69 -0.67
CA LEU A 275 4.83 -25.11 -1.13
C LEU A 275 5.54 -24.31 -0.02
N LEU A 276 4.79 -23.62 0.85
CA LEU A 276 5.34 -22.97 2.05
C LEU A 276 6.05 -23.95 2.99
N GLU A 277 5.47 -25.12 3.25
CA GLU A 277 6.11 -26.16 4.06
C GLU A 277 7.36 -26.74 3.38
N GLU A 278 7.31 -26.95 2.06
CA GLU A 278 8.45 -27.41 1.29
C GLU A 278 9.61 -26.42 1.37
N ILE A 279 9.35 -25.12 1.14
CA ILE A 279 10.37 -24.07 1.22
C ILE A 279 10.94 -23.96 2.63
N ARG A 280 10.11 -24.08 3.66
CA ARG A 280 10.53 -24.03 5.07
C ARG A 280 11.55 -25.13 5.41
N ALA A 281 11.54 -26.25 4.70
CA ALA A 281 12.50 -27.33 4.89
C ALA A 281 13.83 -27.12 4.14
N ILE A 282 13.92 -26.12 3.26
CA ILE A 282 15.11 -25.81 2.47
C ILE A 282 16.04 -24.89 3.27
N ASN A 283 17.35 -25.17 3.23
CA ASN A 283 18.35 -24.26 3.78
C ASN A 283 18.32 -22.93 3.01
N PRO A 284 18.11 -21.76 3.65
CA PRO A 284 17.95 -20.52 2.91
C PRO A 284 19.20 -20.03 2.18
N SER A 285 20.39 -20.58 2.49
CA SER A 285 21.62 -20.37 1.72
C SER A 285 21.73 -21.26 0.47
N ALA A 286 20.86 -22.25 0.29
CA ALA A 286 20.86 -23.10 -0.90
C ALA A 286 20.33 -22.32 -2.11
N SER A 287 20.92 -22.55 -3.28
CA SER A 287 20.50 -21.89 -4.53
C SER A 287 19.02 -22.15 -4.87
N GLU A 288 18.50 -23.33 -4.54
CA GLU A 288 17.11 -23.71 -4.77
C GLU A 288 16.12 -22.88 -3.93
N PHE A 289 16.51 -22.32 -2.78
CA PHE A 289 15.59 -21.63 -1.88
C PHE A 289 14.88 -20.46 -2.57
N LYS A 290 15.64 -19.55 -3.19
CA LYS A 290 15.06 -18.40 -3.88
C LYS A 290 14.26 -18.79 -5.12
N ASP A 291 14.65 -19.86 -5.81
CA ASP A 291 13.89 -20.35 -6.96
C ASP A 291 12.50 -20.85 -6.54
N ARG A 292 12.42 -21.57 -5.41
CA ARG A 292 11.14 -22.00 -4.83
C ARG A 292 10.33 -20.83 -4.28
N VAL A 293 10.97 -19.83 -3.69
CA VAL A 293 10.29 -18.59 -3.27
C VAL A 293 9.70 -17.83 -4.46
N ARG A 294 10.39 -17.77 -5.61
CA ARG A 294 9.81 -17.19 -6.84
C ARG A 294 8.58 -17.96 -7.30
N GLN A 295 8.67 -19.30 -7.33
CA GLN A 295 7.52 -20.14 -7.66
C GLN A 295 6.32 -19.87 -6.74
N LEU A 296 6.55 -19.75 -5.42
CA LEU A 296 5.50 -19.40 -4.48
C LEU A 296 4.94 -18.00 -4.75
N SER A 297 5.81 -17.02 -4.99
CA SER A 297 5.40 -15.64 -5.31
C SER A 297 4.50 -15.59 -6.53
N ASP A 298 4.82 -16.34 -7.60
CA ASP A 298 4.01 -16.36 -8.82
C ASP A 298 2.60 -16.90 -8.55
N ILE A 299 2.49 -18.04 -7.84
CA ILE A 299 1.20 -18.65 -7.48
C ILE A 299 0.38 -17.70 -6.59
N VAL A 300 1.01 -17.08 -5.58
CA VAL A 300 0.32 -16.14 -4.68
C VAL A 300 -0.15 -14.91 -5.46
N MET A 301 0.64 -14.37 -6.38
CA MET A 301 0.26 -13.18 -7.15
C MET A 301 -0.87 -13.47 -8.15
N ASP A 302 -0.92 -14.68 -8.73
CA ASP A 302 -2.03 -15.07 -9.58
C ASP A 302 -3.32 -15.27 -8.78
N HIS A 303 -3.24 -15.91 -7.60
CA HIS A 303 -4.36 -16.02 -6.65
C HIS A 303 -4.91 -14.64 -6.24
N VAL A 304 -4.01 -13.74 -5.80
CA VAL A 304 -4.36 -12.34 -5.46
C VAL A 304 -5.06 -11.65 -6.62
N ARG A 305 -4.56 -11.80 -7.85
CA ARG A 305 -5.20 -11.19 -9.03
C ARG A 305 -6.59 -11.75 -9.29
N GLN A 306 -6.82 -13.04 -9.10
CA GLN A 306 -8.16 -13.62 -9.21
C GLN A 306 -9.07 -12.97 -8.18
N GLU A 307 -8.72 -13.04 -6.91
CA GLU A 307 -9.53 -12.48 -5.83
C GLU A 307 -9.86 -10.99 -6.03
N GLU A 308 -8.87 -10.17 -6.35
CA GLU A 308 -9.05 -8.73 -6.46
C GLU A 308 -9.88 -8.30 -7.68
N ASN A 309 -9.77 -9.04 -8.79
CA ASN A 309 -10.46 -8.72 -10.03
C ASN A 309 -11.87 -9.32 -10.08
N THR A 310 -12.08 -10.52 -9.55
CA THR A 310 -13.35 -11.25 -9.67
C THR A 310 -14.10 -11.30 -8.33
N MET A 311 -13.52 -11.88 -7.28
CA MET A 311 -14.19 -12.07 -5.99
C MET A 311 -14.56 -10.72 -5.35
N PHE A 312 -13.66 -9.74 -5.37
CA PHE A 312 -13.93 -8.42 -4.81
C PHE A 312 -14.99 -7.67 -5.60
N ALA A 313 -15.08 -7.89 -6.92
CA ALA A 313 -16.16 -7.35 -7.74
C ALA A 313 -17.50 -7.98 -7.34
N ALA A 314 -17.55 -9.30 -7.15
CA ALA A 314 -18.73 -10.00 -6.66
C ALA A 314 -19.17 -9.49 -5.28
N MET A 315 -18.22 -9.29 -4.35
CA MET A 315 -18.51 -8.69 -3.04
C MET A 315 -19.10 -7.28 -3.15
N ARG A 316 -18.53 -6.40 -4.00
CA ARG A 316 -19.05 -5.04 -4.20
C ARG A 316 -20.50 -5.02 -4.70
N ASN A 317 -20.87 -6.02 -5.50
CA ASN A 317 -22.21 -6.11 -6.09
C ASN A 317 -23.25 -6.75 -5.14
N ASN A 318 -22.82 -7.53 -4.14
CA ASN A 318 -23.71 -8.37 -3.33
C ASN A 318 -23.69 -8.06 -1.82
N LEU A 319 -22.71 -7.29 -1.33
CA LEU A 319 -22.59 -6.93 0.08
C LEU A 319 -22.80 -5.43 0.29
N SER A 320 -23.55 -5.08 1.33
CA SER A 320 -23.64 -3.69 1.78
C SER A 320 -22.35 -3.26 2.48
N THR A 321 -22.13 -1.95 2.59
CA THR A 321 -20.99 -1.38 3.34
C THR A 321 -20.90 -1.91 4.77
N VAL A 322 -22.04 -2.02 5.47
CA VAL A 322 -22.07 -2.55 6.83
C VAL A 322 -21.62 -4.03 6.86
N GLN A 323 -22.07 -4.83 5.89
CA GLN A 323 -21.69 -6.24 5.81
C GLN A 323 -20.19 -6.41 5.51
N THR A 324 -19.60 -5.55 4.67
CA THR A 324 -18.18 -5.63 4.36
C THR A 324 -17.30 -5.15 5.51
N GLU A 325 -17.75 -4.18 6.30
CA GLU A 325 -17.10 -3.73 7.55
C GLU A 325 -17.18 -4.81 8.66
N GLU A 326 -18.33 -5.46 8.81
CA GLU A 326 -18.51 -6.59 9.74
C GLU A 326 -17.60 -7.76 9.35
N LEU A 327 -17.55 -8.10 8.06
CA LEU A 327 -16.69 -9.18 7.57
C LEU A 327 -15.20 -8.85 7.78
N ALA A 328 -14.80 -7.59 7.60
CA ALA A 328 -13.46 -7.12 7.93
C ALA A 328 -13.11 -7.34 9.39
N THR A 329 -14.04 -7.03 10.30
CA THR A 329 -13.86 -7.21 11.74
C THR A 329 -13.72 -8.70 12.10
N GLN A 330 -14.55 -9.56 11.52
CA GLN A 330 -14.47 -11.01 11.71
C GLN A 330 -13.17 -11.59 11.19
N PHE A 331 -12.75 -11.18 9.98
CA PHE A 331 -11.49 -11.60 9.37
C PHE A 331 -10.30 -11.22 10.24
N LYS A 332 -10.21 -9.96 10.70
CA LYS A 332 -9.13 -9.50 11.60
C LYS A 332 -9.09 -10.31 12.90
N ALA A 333 -10.26 -10.61 13.48
CA ALA A 333 -10.34 -11.41 14.70
C ALA A 333 -9.88 -12.87 14.47
N ALA A 334 -10.32 -13.51 13.39
CA ALA A 334 -9.89 -14.86 13.01
C ALA A 334 -8.38 -14.91 12.77
N LYS A 335 -7.87 -14.00 11.93
CA LYS A 335 -6.44 -13.87 11.63
C LYS A 335 -5.61 -13.67 12.90
N SER A 336 -6.01 -12.76 13.80
CA SER A 336 -5.32 -12.53 15.07
C SER A 336 -5.27 -13.80 15.94
N ARG A 337 -6.38 -14.52 16.05
CA ARG A 337 -6.43 -15.81 16.76
C ARG A 337 -5.51 -16.86 16.13
N ILE A 338 -5.45 -16.94 14.80
CA ILE A 338 -4.57 -17.85 14.08
C ILE A 338 -3.09 -17.46 14.31
N GLN A 339 -2.75 -16.18 14.22
CA GLN A 339 -1.40 -15.66 14.47
C GLN A 339 -0.89 -16.00 15.88
N GLN A 340 -1.77 -15.97 16.90
CA GLN A 340 -1.39 -16.37 18.27
C GLN A 340 -0.94 -17.83 18.38
N ARG A 341 -1.41 -18.73 17.49
CA ARG A 341 -0.92 -20.14 17.44
C ARG A 341 0.56 -20.22 17.08
N PHE A 342 1.06 -19.30 16.25
CA PHE A 342 2.48 -19.22 15.90
C PHE A 342 3.34 -18.61 17.02
N GLY A 343 2.75 -17.80 17.91
CA GLY A 343 3.43 -17.22 19.07
C GLY A 343 3.53 -18.15 20.30
N GLY A 344 2.65 -19.15 20.41
CA GLY A 344 2.57 -20.07 21.55
C GLY A 344 3.60 -21.22 21.57
N ALA A 345 4.41 -21.38 20.52
CA ALA A 345 5.39 -22.49 20.41
C ALA A 345 6.73 -22.24 21.14
N LYS A 346 6.79 -21.29 22.09
CA LYS A 346 7.93 -21.11 23.01
C LYS A 346 7.49 -21.33 24.46
N THR A 347 7.47 -22.60 24.89
CA THR A 347 7.86 -23.12 26.21
C THR A 347 7.51 -24.60 26.26
N GLY A 348 8.46 -25.45 25.89
CA GLY A 348 8.23 -26.90 25.89
C GLY A 348 9.39 -27.70 25.31
N ALA A 349 10.64 -27.31 25.57
CA ALA A 349 11.79 -28.18 25.34
C ALA A 349 12.98 -27.78 26.23
N ASN A 350 13.32 -28.69 27.15
CA ASN A 350 14.57 -28.84 27.94
C ASN A 350 14.78 -27.80 29.06
N VAL A 351 14.99 -28.13 30.35
CA VAL A 351 15.45 -29.34 31.07
C VAL A 351 14.69 -29.48 32.38
#